data_AF-D2A5K8-F1
#
_entry.id   AF-D2A5K8-F1
#
_cell.length_a   1.000
_cell.length_b   1.000
_cell.length_c   1.000
_cell.angle_alpha   90.00
_cell.angle_beta   90.00
_cell.angle_gamma   90.00
#
_symmetry.space_group_name_H-M   'P 1'
#
loop_
_entity.id
_entity.type
_entity.pdbx_description
1 polymer ?
#
loop_
_entity_poly.entity_id
_entity_poly.type
_entity_poly.pdbx_seq_one_letter_code
_entity_poly.pdbx_strand_id
1 'polypeptide(L)'
;MQVLFVFAFFGAISGKERIWRFVSDISSPENWQGGGLATGCKGVHFSAVNTAPVYLRELTTPEIVLPEDGEVDLLEGGAIEFKDNKKCIKLKPIDYHSWYDSDSWTTPTTNPAIPHKQRIPCLQDAVTFPNIEHARIIEDLGTTIQISSLKFSNKIIDNSFLENFIDSKIGHDVFYNPLGPFSLIIDKTQCDDPYGCLCHNEFVPCPLKKTQKKVQCREPIEPEEFCEAICGAYVTYEPGSGPDLKQLREKLREFEVNTWASRVKNYLGNQVIQIVFTEREFTGESHKEAEVLYEFLKIRDTKKLQILKSGEFYIEGGGSPTWSIVLGSLLTVVGFFALLLYLQSDNNAVMVVINRYHKRGSIFSVPFFARFDNTDENLIIDGQSETGSILDIAKSFDNPMYGQSTSTQHENPVYEDDGQSPRPSTEVTEHENPLYEVEE
;
A
#
# COMPACT_ATOMS: atom_id res chain seq x y z
N MET A 1 21.63 11.41 60.55
CA MET A 1 21.09 12.30 59.49
C MET A 1 21.00 11.44 58.23
N GLN A 2 19.85 10.80 57.99
CA GLN A 2 19.62 9.95 56.82
C GLN A 2 19.15 10.83 55.69
N VAL A 3 19.92 10.88 54.60
CA VAL A 3 19.54 11.58 53.36
C VAL A 3 18.62 10.64 52.59
N LEU A 4 17.33 10.97 52.57
CA LEU A 4 16.33 10.31 51.75
C LEU A 4 16.54 10.77 50.31
N PHE A 5 17.12 9.91 49.46
CA PHE A 5 17.10 10.13 48.01
C PHE A 5 15.68 9.83 47.53
N VAL A 6 14.90 10.90 47.33
CA VAL A 6 13.63 10.85 46.60
C VAL A 6 13.98 10.64 45.13
N PHE A 7 13.98 9.38 44.69
CA PHE A 7 13.86 9.07 43.27
C PHE A 7 12.46 9.51 42.85
N ALA A 8 12.37 10.66 42.19
CA ALA A 8 11.20 11.02 41.41
C ALA A 8 11.03 9.93 40.34
N PHE A 9 10.09 9.02 40.55
CA PHE A 9 9.54 8.19 39.49
C PHE A 9 8.90 9.15 38.48
N PHE A 10 9.66 9.54 37.46
CA PHE A 10 9.07 9.99 36.21
C PHE A 10 8.19 8.82 35.75
N GLY A 11 6.87 9.01 35.82
CA GLY A 11 5.90 8.06 35.29
C GLY A 11 6.34 7.69 33.88
N ALA A 12 6.34 6.39 33.60
CA ALA A 12 6.69 5.86 32.31
C ALA A 12 5.77 6.50 31.26
N ILE A 13 6.27 7.50 30.54
CA ILE A 13 5.61 8.02 29.35
C ILE A 13 5.64 6.84 28.37
N SER A 14 4.49 6.20 28.18
CA SER A 14 4.31 5.07 27.26
C SER A 14 4.48 5.52 25.79
N GLY A 15 4.50 6.83 25.56
CA GLY A 15 4.73 7.48 24.27
C GLY A 15 6.16 7.44 23.76
N LYS A 16 6.30 7.34 22.44
CA LYS A 16 7.59 7.47 21.74
C LYS A 16 7.74 8.88 21.19
N GLU A 17 8.99 9.34 21.08
CA GLU A 17 9.28 10.56 20.33
C GLU A 17 9.25 10.29 18.82
N ARG A 18 8.51 11.12 18.08
CA ARG A 18 8.39 11.11 16.63
C ARG A 18 8.95 12.42 16.10
N ILE A 19 10.01 12.33 15.31
CA ILE A 19 10.70 13.50 14.80
C ILE A 19 10.32 13.67 13.33
N TRP A 20 9.89 14.86 12.97
CA TRP A 20 9.64 15.22 11.58
C TRP A 20 10.95 15.23 10.79
N ARG A 21 10.97 14.60 9.61
CA ARG A 21 12.19 14.39 8.81
C ARG A 21 12.42 15.45 7.75
N PHE A 22 11.36 15.94 7.13
CA PHE A 22 11.49 16.82 5.97
C PHE A 22 11.81 18.25 6.39
N VAL A 23 12.79 18.84 5.73
CA VAL A 23 13.19 20.24 5.92
C VAL A 23 13.14 20.94 4.58
N SER A 24 12.63 22.17 4.52
CA SER A 24 12.61 23.00 3.31
C SER A 24 13.83 23.91 3.17
N ASP A 25 14.85 23.72 4.01
CA ASP A 25 16.06 24.55 4.03
C ASP A 25 16.92 24.37 2.77
N ILE A 26 17.14 25.44 2.03
CA ILE A 26 17.95 25.42 0.80
C ILE A 26 19.43 25.09 1.05
N SER A 27 19.91 25.24 2.29
CA SER A 27 21.28 24.92 2.66
C SER A 27 21.48 23.43 2.95
N SER A 28 20.39 22.67 3.09
CA SER A 28 20.41 21.22 3.33
C SER A 28 20.74 20.46 2.04
N PRO A 29 21.84 19.66 2.01
CA PRO A 29 22.17 18.83 0.85
C PRO A 29 21.08 17.81 0.48
N GLU A 30 20.20 17.44 1.41
CA GLU A 30 19.09 16.53 1.16
C GLU A 30 18.09 17.11 0.14
N ASN A 31 17.97 18.44 0.10
CA ASN A 31 17.14 19.18 -0.82
C ASN A 31 17.83 19.45 -2.17
N TRP A 32 19.10 19.09 -2.31
CA TRP A 32 19.85 19.29 -3.55
C TRP A 32 19.68 18.11 -4.49
N GLN A 33 19.58 18.40 -5.78
CA GLN A 33 19.56 17.40 -6.82
C GLN A 33 20.86 16.59 -6.79
N GLY A 34 20.75 15.28 -6.60
CA GLY A 34 21.91 14.39 -6.48
C GLY A 34 22.68 14.49 -5.14
N GLY A 35 22.16 15.23 -4.15
CA GLY A 35 22.76 15.30 -2.80
C GLY A 35 24.07 16.09 -2.72
N GLY A 36 24.41 16.85 -3.76
CA GLY A 36 25.69 17.54 -3.86
C GLY A 36 25.63 18.75 -4.79
N LEU A 37 26.79 19.39 -5.00
CA LEU A 37 26.90 20.49 -5.94
C LEU A 37 26.72 19.97 -7.37
N ALA A 38 25.85 20.64 -8.13
CA ALA A 38 25.65 20.37 -9.54
C ALA A 38 26.81 20.92 -10.39
N THR A 39 26.85 20.51 -11.65
CA THR A 39 27.81 21.01 -12.66
C THR A 39 27.09 21.79 -13.75
N GLY A 40 27.80 22.70 -14.42
CA GLY A 40 27.26 23.44 -15.56
C GLY A 40 26.31 24.59 -15.22
N CYS A 41 26.21 24.99 -13.95
CA CYS A 41 25.52 26.22 -13.53
C CYS A 41 26.38 27.06 -12.58
N LYS A 42 25.87 28.22 -12.20
CA LYS A 42 26.43 29.04 -11.13
C LYS A 42 25.28 29.43 -10.21
N GLY A 43 25.54 29.47 -8.91
CA GLY A 43 24.58 29.91 -7.92
C GLY A 43 23.50 28.89 -7.56
N VAL A 44 22.30 29.36 -7.21
CA VAL A 44 21.19 28.56 -6.67
C VAL A 44 20.03 28.56 -7.65
N HIS A 45 19.65 27.37 -8.07
CA HIS A 45 18.59 27.14 -9.05
C HIS A 45 17.46 26.39 -8.37
N PHE A 46 16.30 27.03 -8.23
CA PHE A 46 15.10 26.40 -7.70
C PHE A 46 14.53 25.42 -8.73
N SER A 47 13.74 24.44 -8.26
CA SER A 47 12.89 23.65 -9.14
C SER A 47 11.90 24.58 -9.87
N ALA A 48 11.55 24.26 -11.11
CA ALA A 48 10.58 25.04 -11.88
C ALA A 48 9.22 25.15 -11.17
N VAL A 49 8.82 24.08 -10.48
CA VAL A 49 7.60 24.04 -9.67
C VAL A 49 7.96 23.66 -8.24
N ASN A 50 7.46 24.43 -7.27
CA ASN A 50 7.47 24.13 -5.84
C ASN A 50 6.04 24.29 -5.31
N THR A 51 5.48 23.25 -4.70
CA THR A 51 4.13 23.35 -4.12
C THR A 51 4.12 23.98 -2.73
N ALA A 52 5.27 24.08 -2.06
CA ALA A 52 5.42 24.72 -0.77
C ALA A 52 6.34 25.96 -0.83
N PRO A 53 6.07 27.01 -0.02
CA PRO A 53 6.91 28.20 0.01
C PRO A 53 8.29 27.87 0.57
N VAL A 54 9.34 28.50 0.04
CA VAL A 54 10.72 28.34 0.52
C VAL A 54 11.14 29.57 1.31
N TYR A 55 11.50 29.38 2.58
CA TYR A 55 11.98 30.49 3.41
C TYR A 55 13.48 30.66 3.33
N LEU A 56 13.92 31.91 3.17
CA LEU A 56 15.31 32.30 3.14
C LEU A 56 15.59 33.30 4.27
N ARG A 57 16.65 33.02 5.05
CA ARG A 57 17.26 34.02 5.94
C ARG A 57 18.43 34.68 5.24
N GLU A 58 19.50 33.94 5.00
CA GLU A 58 20.69 34.49 4.34
C GLU A 58 21.09 33.62 3.15
N LEU A 59 21.31 34.25 2.00
CA LEU A 59 21.78 33.55 0.81
C LEU A 59 22.87 34.34 0.11
N THR A 60 24.06 33.74 -0.02
CA THR A 60 25.18 34.34 -0.74
C THR A 60 25.47 33.56 -2.02
N THR A 61 25.15 34.15 -3.18
CA THR A 61 25.18 33.44 -4.46
C THR A 61 25.51 34.36 -5.64
N PRO A 62 26.25 33.93 -6.68
CA PRO A 62 26.49 34.75 -7.86
C PRO A 62 25.24 34.92 -8.72
N GLU A 63 24.29 33.98 -8.59
CA GLU A 63 23.10 33.88 -9.42
C GLU A 63 21.98 33.18 -8.63
N ILE A 64 20.74 33.60 -8.85
CA ILE A 64 19.55 32.91 -8.35
C ILE A 64 18.58 32.73 -9.53
N VAL A 65 18.14 31.50 -9.75
CA VAL A 65 17.08 31.18 -10.72
C VAL A 65 15.86 30.78 -9.90
N LEU A 66 14.85 31.66 -9.90
CA LEU A 66 13.60 31.48 -9.16
C LEU A 66 12.71 30.40 -9.80
N PRO A 67 11.77 29.80 -9.05
CA PRO A 67 10.77 28.92 -9.62
C PRO A 67 9.88 29.67 -10.63
N GLU A 68 9.36 28.93 -11.61
CA GLU A 68 8.31 29.43 -12.52
C GLU A 68 6.96 29.47 -11.80
N ASP A 69 6.70 28.47 -10.96
CA ASP A 69 5.54 28.37 -10.07
C ASP A 69 5.98 27.98 -8.66
N GLY A 70 5.71 28.87 -7.70
CA GLY A 70 6.09 28.70 -6.29
C GLY A 70 6.41 30.02 -5.61
N GLU A 71 6.64 29.95 -4.31
CA GLU A 71 6.89 31.11 -3.46
C GLU A 71 8.26 31.02 -2.78
N VAL A 72 8.99 32.13 -2.77
CA VAL A 72 10.27 32.27 -2.07
C VAL A 72 10.17 33.48 -1.15
N ASP A 73 10.05 33.21 0.15
CA ASP A 73 9.84 34.24 1.16
C ASP A 73 11.16 34.55 1.89
N LEU A 74 11.52 35.83 1.90
CA LEU A 74 12.63 36.32 2.72
C LEU A 74 12.10 36.63 4.11
N LEU A 75 12.58 35.87 5.10
CA LEU A 75 12.23 36.08 6.50
C LEU A 75 12.76 37.44 6.99
N GLU A 76 12.17 37.96 8.06
CA GLU A 76 12.58 39.25 8.62
C GLU A 76 14.07 39.28 8.97
N GLY A 77 14.77 40.33 8.52
CA GLY A 77 16.21 40.45 8.65
C GLY A 77 17.02 39.63 7.64
N GLY A 78 16.35 38.92 6.73
CA GLY A 78 16.99 38.14 5.70
C GLY A 78 17.57 38.98 4.54
N ALA A 79 18.62 38.47 3.92
CA ALA A 79 19.31 39.12 2.81
C ALA A 79 19.82 38.13 1.76
N ILE A 80 19.73 38.53 0.50
CA ILE A 80 20.40 37.86 -0.62
C ILE A 80 21.60 38.72 -1.03
N GLU A 81 22.80 38.18 -0.91
CA GLU A 81 24.04 38.83 -1.30
C GLU A 81 24.61 38.21 -2.58
N PHE A 82 24.72 39.03 -3.63
CA PHE A 82 25.34 38.58 -4.87
C PHE A 82 26.86 38.67 -4.80
N LYS A 83 27.51 37.52 -4.62
CA LYS A 83 28.98 37.39 -4.56
C LYS A 83 29.43 36.24 -5.44
N ASP A 84 30.59 36.40 -6.08
CA ASP A 84 31.23 35.34 -6.85
C ASP A 84 31.47 34.12 -5.96
N ASN A 85 30.71 33.06 -6.22
CA ASN A 85 30.93 31.75 -5.65
C ASN A 85 30.98 30.72 -6.79
N LYS A 86 31.72 29.62 -6.60
CA LYS A 86 31.77 28.52 -7.58
C LYS A 86 30.74 27.43 -7.28
N LYS A 87 29.80 27.68 -6.36
CA LYS A 87 28.78 26.70 -5.98
C LYS A 87 27.69 26.72 -7.05
N CYS A 88 27.28 25.54 -7.47
CA CYS A 88 26.13 25.33 -8.33
C CYS A 88 25.22 24.39 -7.55
N ILE A 89 24.08 24.90 -7.09
CA ILE A 89 23.11 24.16 -6.30
C ILE A 89 21.83 24.14 -7.11
N LYS A 90 21.35 22.95 -7.44
CA LYS A 90 20.02 22.76 -8.01
C LYS A 90 19.15 22.13 -6.94
N LEU A 91 18.02 22.75 -6.63
CA LEU A 91 17.10 22.23 -5.64
C LEU A 91 16.16 21.19 -6.28
N LYS A 92 15.80 20.17 -5.50
CA LYS A 92 14.62 19.33 -5.78
C LYS A 92 13.36 20.18 -5.60
N PRO A 93 12.21 19.73 -6.15
CA PRO A 93 10.92 20.32 -5.79
C PRO A 93 10.77 20.36 -4.26
N ILE A 94 10.45 21.54 -3.73
CA ILE A 94 10.08 21.70 -2.33
C ILE A 94 8.56 21.60 -2.26
N ASP A 95 8.11 20.53 -1.62
CA ASP A 95 6.71 20.17 -1.56
C ASP A 95 6.21 20.04 -0.12
N TYR A 96 4.90 20.12 0.04
CA TYR A 96 4.26 19.69 1.28
C TYR A 96 4.33 18.18 1.42
N HIS A 97 4.63 17.71 2.63
CA HIS A 97 4.65 16.29 2.97
C HIS A 97 3.48 15.95 3.89
N SER A 98 2.82 14.82 3.64
CA SER A 98 1.64 14.45 4.40
C SER A 98 2.01 14.08 5.84
N TRP A 99 1.20 14.53 6.80
CA TRP A 99 1.27 14.06 8.19
C TRP A 99 1.07 12.55 8.29
N TYR A 100 0.20 12.00 7.44
CA TYR A 100 -0.18 10.59 7.45
C TYR A 100 0.78 9.68 6.67
N ASP A 101 1.82 10.25 6.06
CA ASP A 101 2.89 9.46 5.46
C ASP A 101 3.90 9.00 6.53
N SER A 102 4.08 7.69 6.65
CA SER A 102 5.04 7.10 7.59
C SER A 102 6.47 7.52 7.31
N ASP A 103 6.81 7.84 6.06
CA ASP A 103 8.17 8.23 5.68
C ASP A 103 8.53 9.66 6.10
N SER A 104 7.52 10.49 6.41
CA SER A 104 7.69 11.84 6.98
C SER A 104 8.23 11.85 8.41
N TRP A 105 8.15 10.72 9.10
CA TRP A 105 8.51 10.60 10.50
C TRP A 105 9.72 9.69 10.70
N THR A 106 10.54 10.00 11.70
CA THR A 106 11.60 9.08 12.12
C THR A 106 10.98 7.86 12.75
N THR A 107 11.08 6.72 12.07
CA THR A 107 10.78 5.42 12.67
C THR A 107 12.04 4.87 13.33
N PRO A 108 12.07 4.66 14.67
CA PRO A 108 13.24 4.11 15.35
C PRO A 108 13.56 2.67 14.92
N THR A 109 12.64 1.98 14.23
CA THR A 109 12.80 0.60 13.79
C THR A 109 12.37 0.43 12.34
N THR A 110 13.11 -0.40 11.60
CA THR A 110 12.78 -0.83 10.23
C THR A 110 11.95 -2.12 10.24
N ASN A 111 11.13 -2.32 11.28
CA ASN A 111 10.38 -3.55 11.47
C ASN A 111 9.13 -3.53 10.55
N PRO A 112 9.07 -4.36 9.48
CA PRO A 112 7.93 -4.40 8.56
C PRO A 112 6.62 -4.86 9.21
N ALA A 113 6.65 -5.52 10.37
CA ALA A 113 5.45 -5.97 11.08
C ALA A 113 4.68 -4.81 11.75
N ILE A 114 5.31 -3.64 11.92
CA ILE A 114 4.64 -2.47 12.49
C ILE A 114 3.63 -1.94 11.46
N PRO A 115 2.34 -1.84 11.79
CA PRO A 115 1.34 -1.27 10.89
C PRO A 115 1.72 0.13 10.42
N HIS A 116 1.38 0.47 9.18
CA HIS A 116 1.71 1.76 8.57
C HIS A 116 1.17 2.93 9.39
N LYS A 117 -0.06 2.83 9.87
CA LYS A 117 -0.67 3.87 10.70
C LYS A 117 -0.03 3.97 12.08
N GLN A 118 0.67 2.95 12.59
CA GLN A 118 1.43 3.07 13.85
C GLN A 118 2.86 3.59 13.68
N ARG A 119 3.29 3.84 12.43
CA ARG A 119 4.60 4.46 12.13
C ARG A 119 4.54 5.99 12.17
N ILE A 120 3.35 6.56 11.99
CA ILE A 120 3.07 7.99 12.23
C ILE A 120 2.79 8.23 13.73
N PRO A 121 2.72 9.49 14.21
CA PRO A 121 2.45 9.79 15.61
C PRO A 121 1.11 9.23 16.10
N CYS A 122 1.15 8.50 17.23
CA CYS A 122 -0.03 8.06 17.99
C CYS A 122 -0.47 9.12 19.01
N LEU A 123 -1.65 8.92 19.59
CA LEU A 123 -2.21 9.74 20.68
C LEU A 123 -1.24 9.95 21.85
N GLN A 124 -0.51 8.91 22.23
CA GLN A 124 0.40 8.96 23.37
C GLN A 124 1.80 9.42 22.99
N ASP A 125 2.10 9.62 21.71
CA ASP A 125 3.45 9.96 21.23
C ASP A 125 3.76 11.45 21.42
N ALA A 126 5.06 11.74 21.60
CA ALA A 126 5.60 13.09 21.60
C ALA A 126 6.06 13.44 20.19
N VAL A 127 5.64 14.58 19.66
CA VAL A 127 6.05 15.06 18.34
C VAL A 127 7.10 16.15 18.47
N THR A 128 8.17 16.02 17.71
CA THR A 128 9.25 17.01 17.67
C THR A 128 9.47 17.49 16.24
N PHE A 129 9.39 18.81 16.06
CA PHE A 129 9.85 19.51 14.87
C PHE A 129 11.21 20.14 15.18
N PRO A 130 12.33 19.60 14.68
CA PRO A 130 13.66 20.15 14.98
C PRO A 130 13.79 21.61 14.57
N ASN A 131 13.20 21.97 13.43
CA ASN A 131 13.07 23.34 12.95
C ASN A 131 11.70 23.52 12.30
N ILE A 132 10.75 24.07 13.05
CA ILE A 132 9.35 24.21 12.62
C ILE A 132 9.20 25.16 11.42
N GLU A 133 10.03 26.20 11.32
CA GLU A 133 9.98 27.16 10.20
C GLU A 133 10.32 26.50 8.86
N HIS A 134 11.05 25.39 8.88
CA HIS A 134 11.41 24.62 7.69
C HIS A 134 10.50 23.40 7.46
N ALA A 135 9.48 23.19 8.29
CA ALA A 135 8.53 22.11 8.08
C ALA A 135 7.47 22.52 7.06
N ARG A 136 7.07 21.60 6.19
CA ARG A 136 5.97 21.77 5.23
C ARG A 136 5.07 20.56 5.31
N ILE A 137 3.97 20.71 6.02
CA ILE A 137 3.08 19.65 6.40
C ILE A 137 1.75 19.89 5.69
N ILE A 138 1.26 18.86 5.03
CA ILE A 138 -0.10 18.85 4.51
C ILE A 138 -0.96 17.85 5.26
N GLU A 139 -2.18 18.29 5.54
CA GLU A 139 -3.29 17.46 5.97
C GLU A 139 -4.41 17.62 4.93
N ASP A 140 -4.45 16.70 3.96
CA ASP A 140 -5.39 16.71 2.83
C ASP A 140 -6.67 15.92 3.10
N LEU A 141 -6.63 15.00 4.07
CA LEU A 141 -7.68 14.03 4.35
C LEU A 141 -7.79 13.81 5.87
N GLY A 142 -8.03 14.87 6.63
CA GLY A 142 -7.81 14.82 8.08
C GLY A 142 -9.00 15.18 8.94
N THR A 143 -9.23 14.32 9.94
CA THR A 143 -9.91 14.65 11.18
C THR A 143 -8.88 15.19 12.19
N THR A 144 -9.31 15.67 13.35
CA THR A 144 -8.42 16.30 14.33
C THR A 144 -7.26 15.39 14.76
N ILE A 145 -6.03 15.84 14.50
CA ILE A 145 -4.81 15.16 14.93
C ILE A 145 -4.65 15.36 16.44
N GLN A 146 -4.36 14.28 17.17
CA GLN A 146 -4.19 14.29 18.62
C GLN A 146 -2.87 13.63 19.03
N ILE A 147 -2.11 14.30 19.89
CA ILE A 147 -0.77 13.86 20.35
C ILE A 147 -0.55 14.21 21.83
N SER A 148 0.40 13.51 22.48
CA SER A 148 0.69 13.68 23.91
C SER A 148 1.39 15.00 24.23
N SER A 149 2.37 15.35 23.39
CA SER A 149 3.18 16.55 23.57
C SER A 149 3.78 16.97 22.24
N LEU A 150 4.00 18.28 22.11
CA LEU A 150 4.58 18.87 20.92
C LEU A 150 5.80 19.70 21.32
N LYS A 151 6.85 19.59 20.51
CA LYS A 151 8.10 20.31 20.70
C LYS A 151 8.52 21.01 19.42
N PHE A 152 8.73 22.31 19.51
CA PHE A 152 9.40 23.08 18.46
C PHE A 152 10.86 23.30 18.89
N SER A 153 11.77 22.70 18.13
CA SER A 153 13.20 22.61 18.43
C SER A 153 13.46 22.05 19.83
N ASN A 154 13.71 22.93 20.81
CA ASN A 154 13.98 22.57 22.21
C ASN A 154 12.90 22.99 23.21
N LYS A 155 11.78 23.54 22.73
CA LYS A 155 10.71 24.09 23.58
C LYS A 155 9.43 23.25 23.45
N ILE A 156 8.89 22.83 24.60
CA ILE A 156 7.57 22.18 24.67
C ILE A 156 6.51 23.25 24.47
N ILE A 157 5.53 22.92 23.64
CA ILE A 157 4.44 23.79 23.22
C ILE A 157 3.15 23.34 23.92
N ASP A 158 2.29 24.29 24.26
CA ASP A 158 0.93 24.06 24.77
C ASP A 158 -0.12 24.39 23.71
N ASN A 159 -1.38 24.01 23.96
CA ASN A 159 -2.47 24.22 22.99
C ASN A 159 -2.68 25.70 22.69
N SER A 160 -2.61 26.58 23.69
CA SER A 160 -2.82 28.02 23.47
C SER A 160 -1.75 28.64 22.58
N PHE A 161 -0.47 28.28 22.74
CA PHE A 161 0.57 28.72 21.81
C PHE A 161 0.37 28.09 20.43
N LEU A 162 0.03 26.79 20.38
CA LEU A 162 -0.14 26.07 19.12
C LEU A 162 -1.27 26.66 18.27
N GLU A 163 -2.43 26.92 18.86
CA GLU A 163 -3.58 27.55 18.19
C GLU A 163 -3.17 28.90 17.58
N ASN A 164 -2.56 29.78 18.38
CA ASN A 164 -2.07 31.07 17.90
C ASN A 164 -0.96 30.95 16.83
N PHE A 165 -0.14 29.90 16.90
CA PHE A 165 0.90 29.64 15.90
C PHE A 165 0.30 29.20 14.58
N ILE A 166 -0.63 28.23 14.58
CA ILE A 166 -1.32 27.73 13.39
C ILE A 166 -2.05 28.87 12.67
N ASP A 167 -2.68 29.78 13.42
CA ASP A 167 -3.39 30.95 12.87
C ASP A 167 -2.46 32.09 12.39
N SER A 168 -1.14 31.97 12.59
CA SER A 168 -0.17 32.96 12.11
C SER A 168 0.17 32.74 10.63
N LYS A 169 0.71 33.75 9.94
CA LYS A 169 1.18 33.61 8.53
C LYS A 169 2.12 32.40 8.38
N ILE A 170 3.13 32.31 9.25
CA ILE A 170 4.10 31.20 9.23
C ILE A 170 3.41 29.87 9.54
N GLY A 171 2.41 29.87 10.43
CA GLY A 171 1.60 28.71 10.76
C GLY A 171 0.88 28.13 9.56
N HIS A 172 0.18 28.96 8.79
CA HIS A 172 -0.52 28.54 7.57
C HIS A 172 0.41 27.96 6.50
N ASP A 173 1.62 28.50 6.40
CA ASP A 173 2.61 28.02 5.44
C ASP A 173 3.27 26.71 5.88
N VAL A 174 3.38 26.47 7.19
CA VAL A 174 3.91 25.22 7.77
C VAL A 174 2.85 24.13 7.81
N PHE A 175 1.64 24.46 8.26
CA PHE A 175 0.50 23.58 8.47
C PHE A 175 -0.58 23.90 7.43
N TYR A 176 -0.45 23.28 6.27
CA TYR A 176 -1.35 23.49 5.15
C TYR A 176 -2.46 22.43 5.15
N ASN A 177 -3.70 22.88 4.98
CA ASN A 177 -4.84 22.01 4.73
C ASN A 177 -5.69 22.63 3.62
N PRO A 178 -5.77 21.99 2.43
CA PRO A 178 -6.50 22.54 1.29
C PRO A 178 -8.03 22.53 1.48
N LEU A 179 -8.55 21.74 2.42
CA LEU A 179 -9.98 21.56 2.66
C LEU A 179 -10.53 22.39 3.83
N GLY A 180 -9.67 23.02 4.63
CA GLY A 180 -10.10 23.78 5.80
C GLY A 180 -8.96 24.13 6.75
N PRO A 181 -9.26 24.48 8.01
CA PRO A 181 -8.23 24.75 9.00
C PRO A 181 -7.50 23.45 9.40
N PHE A 182 -6.19 23.54 9.59
CA PHE A 182 -5.39 22.45 10.15
C PHE A 182 -5.76 22.24 11.63
N SER A 183 -6.05 21.00 12.03
CA SER A 183 -6.55 20.72 13.39
C SER A 183 -5.60 19.81 14.14
N LEU A 184 -4.85 20.37 15.09
CA LEU A 184 -3.91 19.65 15.94
C LEU A 184 -4.13 19.99 17.41
N ILE A 185 -4.36 18.97 18.22
CA ILE A 185 -4.60 19.08 19.66
C ILE A 185 -3.54 18.31 20.43
N ILE A 186 -2.98 18.95 21.44
CA ILE A 186 -2.12 18.33 22.43
C ILE A 186 -2.99 17.83 23.58
N ASP A 187 -3.22 16.52 23.64
CA ASP A 187 -3.92 15.86 24.74
C ASP A 187 -2.96 14.94 25.48
N LYS A 188 -2.77 15.16 26.79
CA LYS A 188 -1.80 14.43 27.62
C LYS A 188 -2.33 13.04 28.01
N THR A 189 -2.77 12.27 27.03
CA THR A 189 -3.28 10.91 27.23
C THR A 189 -2.13 9.98 27.62
N GLN A 190 -2.26 9.32 28.77
CA GLN A 190 -1.37 8.22 29.16
C GLN A 190 -2.04 6.88 28.85
N CYS A 191 -1.23 5.85 28.61
CA CYS A 191 -1.71 4.50 28.40
C CYS A 191 -1.35 3.61 29.60
N ASP A 192 -2.31 3.43 30.48
CA ASP A 192 -2.17 2.61 31.70
C ASP A 192 -2.75 1.19 31.53
N ASP A 193 -3.38 0.89 30.40
CA ASP A 193 -3.93 -0.44 30.14
C ASP A 193 -2.80 -1.43 29.80
N PRO A 194 -2.66 -2.55 30.54
CA PRO A 194 -1.62 -3.56 30.28
C PRO A 194 -1.77 -4.24 28.90
N TYR A 195 -2.96 -4.21 28.31
CA TYR A 195 -3.24 -4.70 26.96
C TYR A 195 -3.00 -3.62 25.89
N GLY A 196 -2.47 -2.46 26.29
CA GLY A 196 -2.17 -1.33 25.42
C GLY A 196 -3.40 -0.51 25.07
N CYS A 197 -3.14 0.58 24.37
CA CYS A 197 -4.13 1.54 23.92
C CYS A 197 -4.14 1.60 22.40
N LEU A 198 -5.24 2.08 21.85
CA LEU A 198 -5.32 2.38 20.44
C LEU A 198 -4.33 3.50 20.12
N CYS A 199 -3.66 3.38 18.98
CA CYS A 199 -2.76 4.41 18.48
C CYS A 199 -3.54 5.65 18.05
N HIS A 200 -4.72 5.47 17.44
CA HIS A 200 -5.62 6.54 16.99
C HIS A 200 -7.07 6.27 17.41
N ASN A 201 -7.80 7.34 17.74
CA ASN A 201 -9.23 7.27 18.07
C ASN A 201 -10.11 7.41 16.83
N GLU A 202 -9.66 8.24 15.88
CA GLU A 202 -10.34 8.61 14.65
C GLU A 202 -9.75 7.90 13.44
N PHE A 203 -10.39 8.08 12.28
CA PHE A 203 -9.93 7.49 11.03
C PHE A 203 -8.63 8.14 10.57
N VAL A 204 -7.63 7.31 10.29
CA VAL A 204 -6.37 7.75 9.69
C VAL A 204 -6.33 7.27 8.23
N PRO A 205 -6.23 8.17 7.25
CA PRO A 205 -6.12 7.79 5.85
C PRO A 205 -4.78 7.12 5.56
N CYS A 206 -4.74 6.34 4.50
CA CYS A 206 -3.48 5.88 3.94
C CYS A 206 -2.98 6.90 2.92
N PRO A 207 -1.67 7.22 2.91
CA PRO A 207 -1.13 8.15 1.93
C PRO A 207 -1.32 7.61 0.51
N LEU A 208 -1.57 8.51 -0.44
CA LEU A 208 -1.67 8.16 -1.87
C LEU A 208 -0.33 7.57 -2.34
N LYS A 209 -0.29 6.25 -2.55
CA LYS A 209 0.94 5.55 -2.93
C LYS A 209 1.36 5.91 -4.34
N LYS A 210 2.61 6.37 -4.48
CA LYS A 210 3.25 6.57 -5.80
C LYS A 210 3.55 5.25 -6.52
N THR A 211 3.66 4.12 -5.82
CA THR A 211 3.71 2.77 -6.42
C THR A 211 3.45 1.71 -5.35
N GLN A 212 2.46 0.83 -5.53
CA GLN A 212 2.32 -0.35 -4.65
C GLN A 212 3.48 -1.31 -4.92
N LYS A 213 4.20 -1.69 -3.87
CA LYS A 213 5.25 -2.71 -3.98
C LYS A 213 4.57 -4.05 -4.25
N LYS A 214 4.92 -4.72 -5.36
CA LYS A 214 4.40 -6.06 -5.64
C LYS A 214 4.86 -7.03 -4.54
N VAL A 215 3.88 -7.67 -3.90
CA VAL A 215 4.09 -8.70 -2.88
C VAL A 215 4.38 -10.05 -3.52
N GLN A 216 5.23 -10.86 -2.89
CA GLN A 216 5.73 -12.13 -3.43
C GLN A 216 5.03 -13.34 -2.79
N CYS A 217 3.72 -13.28 -2.61
CA CYS A 217 2.91 -14.38 -2.10
C CYS A 217 1.57 -14.44 -2.81
N ARG A 218 0.98 -15.63 -2.84
CA ARG A 218 -0.43 -15.80 -3.21
C ARG A 218 -1.30 -15.23 -2.09
N GLU A 219 -2.46 -14.68 -2.43
CA GLU A 219 -3.49 -14.25 -1.46
C GLU A 219 -2.88 -13.45 -0.28
N PRO A 220 -2.29 -12.28 -0.55
CA PRO A 220 -1.71 -11.45 0.50
C PRO A 220 -2.80 -11.00 1.48
N ILE A 221 -2.43 -10.83 2.74
CA ILE A 221 -3.36 -10.48 3.82
C ILE A 221 -3.18 -9.03 4.24
N GLU A 222 -4.24 -8.39 4.70
CA GLU A 222 -4.21 -7.01 5.18
C GLU A 222 -4.57 -6.98 6.68
N PRO A 223 -3.57 -7.02 7.58
CA PRO A 223 -3.83 -6.81 9.00
C PRO A 223 -4.36 -5.40 9.26
N GLU A 224 -5.06 -5.21 10.37
CA GLU A 224 -5.61 -3.91 10.73
C GLU A 224 -4.49 -2.85 10.83
N GLU A 225 -4.81 -1.63 10.40
CA GLU A 225 -3.92 -0.47 10.37
C GLU A 225 -2.74 -0.55 9.37
N PHE A 226 -2.72 -1.55 8.49
CA PHE A 226 -1.88 -1.53 7.29
C PHE A 226 -2.54 -0.72 6.16
N CYS A 227 -1.70 -0.22 5.24
CA CYS A 227 -2.12 0.48 4.03
C CYS A 227 -1.83 -0.32 2.76
N GLU A 228 -1.31 -1.53 2.92
CA GLU A 228 -1.11 -2.52 1.87
C GLU A 228 -1.24 -3.90 2.47
N ALA A 229 -1.70 -4.83 1.64
CA ALA A 229 -1.58 -6.24 1.94
C ALA A 229 -0.09 -6.65 2.02
N ILE A 230 0.20 -7.61 2.89
CA ILE A 230 1.53 -8.13 3.18
C ILE A 230 1.57 -9.65 3.00
N CYS A 231 2.79 -10.20 2.92
CA CYS A 231 3.04 -11.63 3.02
C CYS A 231 3.45 -12.00 4.44
N GLY A 232 2.75 -12.96 5.04
CA GLY A 232 3.02 -13.35 6.41
C GLY A 232 1.77 -13.90 7.09
N ALA A 233 1.65 -13.63 8.38
CA ALA A 233 0.52 -14.08 9.18
C ALA A 233 0.18 -13.05 10.25
N TYR A 234 -1.04 -13.08 10.77
CA TYR A 234 -1.36 -12.41 12.01
C TYR A 234 -2.31 -13.23 12.87
N VAL A 235 -2.18 -13.04 14.18
CA VAL A 235 -3.01 -13.67 15.21
C VAL A 235 -3.75 -12.57 15.95
N THR A 236 -5.05 -12.76 16.19
CA THR A 236 -5.87 -11.83 16.97
C THR A 236 -6.58 -12.50 18.13
N TYR A 237 -6.78 -11.78 19.23
CA TYR A 237 -7.64 -12.21 20.33
C TYR A 237 -8.25 -11.04 21.11
N GLU A 238 -9.22 -11.34 21.98
CA GLU A 238 -9.91 -10.33 22.80
C GLU A 238 -9.04 -9.84 23.99
N PRO A 239 -8.82 -8.52 24.16
CA PRO A 239 -8.07 -7.97 25.30
C PRO A 239 -8.64 -8.48 26.63
N GLY A 240 -7.78 -8.76 27.61
CA GLY A 240 -8.22 -9.32 28.90
C GLY A 240 -8.35 -10.84 28.94
N SER A 241 -8.36 -11.53 27.79
CA SER A 241 -8.51 -13.00 27.75
C SER A 241 -7.20 -13.77 27.54
N GLY A 242 -6.09 -13.06 27.32
CA GLY A 242 -4.78 -13.64 27.01
C GLY A 242 -3.64 -12.95 27.79
N PRO A 243 -2.38 -13.18 27.41
CA PRO A 243 -1.24 -12.48 28.00
C PRO A 243 -1.32 -10.97 27.73
N ASP A 244 -0.85 -10.14 28.67
CA ASP A 244 -0.71 -8.71 28.43
C ASP A 244 0.38 -8.40 27.38
N LEU A 245 0.48 -7.13 26.93
CA LEU A 245 1.46 -6.76 25.91
C LEU A 245 2.91 -6.90 26.38
N LYS A 246 3.18 -6.87 27.70
CA LYS A 246 4.54 -7.03 28.22
C LYS A 246 4.96 -8.50 28.10
N GLN A 247 4.14 -9.42 28.60
CA GLN A 247 4.37 -10.87 28.49
C GLN A 247 4.44 -11.30 27.03
N LEU A 248 3.57 -10.73 26.19
CA LEU A 248 3.58 -11.01 24.76
C LEU A 248 4.88 -10.54 24.10
N ARG A 249 5.35 -9.32 24.39
CA ARG A 249 6.64 -8.83 23.86
C ARG A 249 7.83 -9.68 24.32
N GLU A 250 7.79 -10.24 25.53
CA GLU A 250 8.81 -11.18 26.00
C GLU A 250 8.77 -12.47 25.18
N LYS A 251 7.59 -13.05 24.96
CA LYS A 251 7.41 -14.24 24.13
C LYS A 251 7.83 -14.00 22.67
N LEU A 252 7.51 -12.83 22.12
CA LEU A 252 7.82 -12.48 20.73
C LEU A 252 9.32 -12.33 20.45
N ARG A 253 10.17 -12.17 21.48
CA ARG A 253 11.64 -12.15 21.31
C ARG A 253 12.23 -13.52 21.01
N GLU A 254 11.46 -14.60 21.21
CA GLU A 254 11.88 -15.96 20.89
C GLU A 254 11.78 -16.27 19.38
N PHE A 255 11.05 -15.43 18.64
CA PHE A 255 10.81 -15.58 17.21
C PHE A 255 11.87 -14.85 16.40
N GLU A 256 12.30 -15.46 15.29
CA GLU A 256 13.32 -14.89 14.41
C GLU A 256 12.73 -13.92 13.38
N VAL A 257 11.46 -14.10 13.00
CA VAL A 257 10.81 -13.21 12.05
C VAL A 257 10.45 -11.87 12.70
N ASN A 258 10.11 -10.89 11.86
CA ASN A 258 9.68 -9.60 12.38
C ASN A 258 8.28 -9.75 12.96
N THR A 259 8.14 -9.38 14.23
CA THR A 259 6.87 -9.43 14.94
C THR A 259 6.48 -8.08 15.51
N TRP A 260 5.17 -7.85 15.64
CA TRP A 260 4.64 -6.66 16.30
C TRP A 260 3.29 -6.96 16.94
N ALA A 261 3.14 -6.59 18.22
CA ALA A 261 1.90 -6.71 18.96
C ALA A 261 1.34 -5.33 19.32
N SER A 262 0.08 -5.10 19.00
CA SER A 262 -0.62 -3.85 19.27
C SER A 262 -2.12 -4.07 19.46
N ARG A 263 -2.78 -3.12 20.12
CA ARG A 263 -4.23 -3.08 20.23
C ARG A 263 -4.79 -2.26 19.07
N VAL A 264 -5.77 -2.83 18.37
CA VAL A 264 -6.38 -2.24 17.17
C VAL A 264 -7.90 -2.42 17.23
N LYS A 265 -8.64 -1.68 16.40
CA LYS A 265 -10.05 -1.95 16.13
C LYS A 265 -10.14 -2.81 14.87
N ASN A 266 -10.92 -3.88 14.91
CA ASN A 266 -11.21 -4.66 13.71
C ASN A 266 -12.29 -3.97 12.83
N TYR A 267 -12.58 -4.54 11.66
CA TYR A 267 -13.63 -4.05 10.75
C TYR A 267 -15.05 -3.90 11.39
N LEU A 268 -15.33 -4.59 12.50
CA LEU A 268 -16.58 -4.46 13.26
C LEU A 268 -16.51 -3.39 14.36
N GLY A 269 -15.39 -2.67 14.48
CA GLY A 269 -15.13 -1.70 15.55
C GLY A 269 -14.77 -2.32 16.91
N ASN A 270 -14.64 -3.65 16.98
CA ASN A 270 -14.26 -4.33 18.23
C ASN A 270 -12.76 -4.21 18.45
N GLN A 271 -12.36 -3.95 19.70
CA GLN A 271 -10.96 -3.88 20.06
C GLN A 271 -10.37 -5.30 20.20
N VAL A 272 -9.25 -5.54 19.52
CA VAL A 272 -8.52 -6.81 19.54
C VAL A 272 -7.04 -6.55 19.79
N ILE A 273 -6.35 -7.53 20.37
CA ILE A 273 -4.90 -7.59 20.32
C ILE A 273 -4.52 -8.28 19.01
N GLN A 274 -3.79 -7.58 18.16
CA GLN A 274 -3.26 -8.08 16.89
C GLN A 274 -1.76 -8.29 17.01
N ILE A 275 -1.30 -9.47 16.58
CA ILE A 275 0.10 -9.84 16.49
C ILE A 275 0.40 -10.14 15.05
N VAL A 276 1.25 -9.32 14.42
CA VAL A 276 1.64 -9.48 13.03
C VAL A 276 3.01 -10.16 12.95
N PHE A 277 3.15 -11.10 12.04
CA PHE A 277 4.37 -11.82 11.69
C PHE A 277 4.67 -11.57 10.22
N THR A 278 5.85 -11.05 9.92
CA THR A 278 6.27 -10.82 8.53
C THR A 278 7.78 -10.97 8.37
N GLU A 279 8.18 -11.23 7.14
CA GLU A 279 9.58 -11.33 6.76
C GLU A 279 9.93 -10.20 5.79
N ARG A 280 11.22 -9.87 5.65
CA ARG A 280 11.67 -8.91 4.63
C ARG A 280 11.63 -9.55 3.24
N GLU A 281 12.02 -10.81 3.17
CA GLU A 281 11.92 -11.70 2.02
C GLU A 281 11.08 -12.88 2.46
N PHE A 282 9.96 -13.12 1.79
CA PHE A 282 8.97 -14.06 2.26
C PHE A 282 9.42 -15.51 1.98
N THR A 283 9.67 -16.29 3.03
CA THR A 283 10.03 -17.71 2.93
C THR A 283 8.96 -18.64 3.51
N GLY A 284 8.05 -18.10 4.32
CA GLY A 284 6.98 -18.85 4.99
C GLY A 284 7.30 -19.21 6.45
N GLU A 285 8.47 -18.83 6.97
CA GLU A 285 8.78 -19.00 8.41
C GLU A 285 7.81 -18.22 9.30
N SER A 286 7.34 -17.06 8.84
CA SER A 286 6.32 -16.26 9.54
C SER A 286 5.02 -17.02 9.80
N HIS A 287 4.66 -17.97 8.93
CA HIS A 287 3.49 -18.83 9.13
C HIS A 287 3.72 -19.82 10.28
N LYS A 288 4.89 -20.45 10.31
CA LYS A 288 5.23 -21.46 11.33
C LYS A 288 5.28 -20.82 12.71
N GLU A 289 5.93 -19.68 12.84
CA GLU A 289 6.04 -18.98 14.13
C GLU A 289 4.68 -18.45 14.60
N ALA A 290 3.83 -17.97 13.69
CA ALA A 290 2.46 -17.60 14.03
C ALA A 290 1.62 -18.78 14.53
N GLU A 291 1.77 -19.97 13.95
CA GLU A 291 1.12 -21.20 14.43
C GLU A 291 1.61 -21.60 15.83
N VAL A 292 2.92 -21.50 16.09
CA VAL A 292 3.48 -21.76 17.42
C VAL A 292 2.88 -20.81 18.46
N LEU A 293 2.76 -19.52 18.15
CA LEU A 293 2.10 -18.57 19.05
C LEU A 293 0.61 -18.90 19.22
N TYR A 294 -0.09 -19.23 18.14
CA TYR A 294 -1.51 -19.56 18.18
C TYR A 294 -1.79 -20.74 19.10
N GLU A 295 -1.02 -21.83 18.99
CA GLU A 295 -1.18 -22.99 19.89
C GLU A 295 -0.83 -22.64 21.35
N PHE A 296 0.18 -21.80 21.58
CA PHE A 296 0.49 -21.28 22.92
C PHE A 296 -0.69 -20.50 23.54
N LEU A 297 -1.39 -19.67 22.75
CA LEU A 297 -2.54 -18.90 23.21
C LEU A 297 -3.79 -19.76 23.40
N LYS A 298 -3.98 -20.76 22.54
CA LYS A 298 -5.10 -21.70 22.59
C LYS A 298 -5.10 -22.55 23.86
N ILE A 299 -3.92 -23.01 24.31
CA ILE A 299 -3.78 -23.79 25.56
C ILE A 299 -4.23 -22.98 26.79
N ARG A 300 -4.22 -21.65 26.71
CA ARG A 300 -4.60 -20.73 27.79
C ARG A 300 -6.08 -20.31 27.77
N ASP A 301 -6.91 -20.93 26.92
CA ASP A 301 -8.34 -20.62 26.76
C ASP A 301 -8.58 -19.14 26.37
N THR A 302 -7.72 -18.60 25.51
CA THR A 302 -7.82 -17.22 25.03
C THR A 302 -9.08 -17.06 24.17
N LYS A 303 -9.89 -16.03 24.45
CA LYS A 303 -11.19 -15.82 23.79
C LYS A 303 -11.05 -15.17 22.43
N LYS A 304 -11.94 -15.57 21.49
CA LYS A 304 -12.01 -15.07 20.11
C LYS A 304 -10.65 -15.12 19.39
N LEU A 305 -9.87 -16.15 19.70
CA LEU A 305 -8.57 -16.38 19.08
C LEU A 305 -8.74 -16.73 17.59
N GLN A 306 -8.03 -16.03 16.72
CA GLN A 306 -8.03 -16.25 15.28
C GLN A 306 -6.62 -16.13 14.73
N ILE A 307 -6.34 -16.84 13.65
CA ILE A 307 -5.10 -16.74 12.88
C ILE A 307 -5.46 -16.61 11.41
N LEU A 308 -4.83 -15.68 10.71
CA LEU A 308 -4.90 -15.55 9.26
C LEU A 308 -3.48 -15.58 8.69
N LYS A 309 -3.31 -16.24 7.55
CA LYS A 309 -2.03 -16.40 6.86
C LYS A 309 -2.21 -16.05 5.40
N SER A 310 -1.19 -15.44 4.78
CA SER A 310 -1.12 -15.32 3.34
C SER A 310 -0.91 -16.70 2.70
N GLY A 311 -1.10 -16.78 1.39
CA GLY A 311 -0.71 -17.95 0.61
C GLY A 311 0.81 -18.11 0.45
N GLU A 312 1.19 -19.15 -0.30
CA GLU A 312 2.58 -19.53 -0.54
C GLU A 312 3.36 -18.49 -1.35
N PHE A 313 4.70 -18.56 -1.27
CA PHE A 313 5.61 -17.70 -2.02
C PHE A 313 5.37 -17.80 -3.53
N TYR A 314 5.33 -16.66 -4.21
CA TYR A 314 5.06 -16.57 -5.64
C TYR A 314 5.87 -15.46 -6.30
N ILE A 315 6.50 -15.77 -7.43
CA ILE A 315 7.20 -14.80 -8.28
C ILE A 315 6.41 -14.64 -9.57
N GLU A 316 5.90 -13.43 -9.80
CA GLU A 316 5.21 -13.09 -11.04
C GLU A 316 6.22 -13.03 -12.21
N GLY A 317 6.00 -13.80 -13.26
CA GLY A 317 6.88 -13.86 -14.44
C GLY A 317 8.11 -14.78 -14.30
N GLY A 318 8.32 -15.39 -13.14
CA GLY A 318 9.23 -16.52 -13.02
C GLY A 318 8.61 -17.71 -13.74
N GLY A 319 9.21 -18.16 -14.85
CA GLY A 319 8.79 -19.38 -15.54
C GLY A 319 8.62 -20.48 -14.49
N SER A 320 7.36 -20.92 -14.30
CA SER A 320 7.02 -21.87 -13.25
C SER A 320 8.01 -23.04 -13.29
N PRO A 321 8.47 -23.59 -12.15
CA PRO A 321 9.33 -24.77 -12.14
C PRO A 321 8.71 -25.95 -12.93
N THR A 322 7.40 -25.92 -13.19
CA THR A 322 6.76 -26.84 -14.15
C THR A 322 7.35 -26.76 -15.55
N TRP A 323 7.68 -25.58 -16.10
CA TRP A 323 8.35 -25.50 -17.41
C TRP A 323 9.73 -26.12 -17.38
N SER A 324 10.51 -25.91 -16.32
CA SER A 324 11.82 -26.54 -16.16
C SER A 324 11.72 -28.06 -16.00
N ILE A 325 10.70 -28.56 -15.30
CA ILE A 325 10.44 -30.00 -15.14
C ILE A 325 9.94 -30.60 -16.46
N VAL A 326 9.07 -29.91 -17.19
CA VAL A 326 8.53 -30.36 -18.50
C VAL A 326 9.63 -30.34 -19.55
N LEU A 327 10.43 -29.28 -19.65
CA LEU A 327 11.57 -29.20 -20.57
C LEU A 327 12.67 -30.19 -20.18
N GLY A 328 12.97 -30.32 -18.88
CA GLY A 328 13.97 -31.26 -18.39
C GLY A 328 13.58 -32.72 -18.64
N SER A 329 12.31 -33.09 -18.38
CA SER A 329 11.82 -34.44 -18.65
C SER A 329 11.76 -34.72 -20.16
N LEU A 330 11.33 -33.76 -20.97
CA LEU A 330 11.32 -33.88 -22.43
C LEU A 330 12.74 -34.09 -22.98
N LEU A 331 13.71 -33.28 -22.56
CA LEU A 331 15.11 -33.42 -22.96
C LEU A 331 15.71 -34.75 -22.51
N THR A 332 15.33 -35.24 -21.33
CA THR A 332 15.76 -36.56 -20.83
C THR A 332 15.24 -37.69 -21.72
N VAL A 333 13.95 -37.64 -22.08
CA VAL A 333 13.34 -38.64 -22.97
C VAL A 333 13.97 -38.58 -24.36
N VAL A 334 14.13 -37.39 -24.94
CA VAL A 334 14.78 -37.21 -26.25
C VAL A 334 16.22 -37.72 -26.22
N GLY A 335 17.00 -37.40 -25.18
CA GLY A 335 18.36 -37.89 -25.00
C GLY A 335 18.43 -39.41 -24.87
N PHE A 336 17.49 -40.03 -24.15
CA PHE A 336 17.41 -41.47 -24.02
C PHE A 336 17.09 -42.16 -25.37
N PHE A 337 16.13 -41.63 -26.14
CA PHE A 337 15.83 -42.16 -27.47
C PHE A 337 16.98 -41.92 -28.47
N ALA A 338 17.66 -40.78 -28.41
CA ALA A 338 18.84 -40.52 -29.24
C ALA A 338 19.98 -41.49 -28.91
N LEU A 339 20.21 -41.78 -27.62
CA LEU A 339 21.18 -42.78 -27.17
C LEU A 339 20.81 -44.18 -27.64
N LEU A 340 19.54 -44.58 -27.51
CA LEU A 340 19.07 -45.88 -28.00
C LEU A 340 19.25 -45.99 -29.52
N LEU A 341 18.89 -44.97 -30.28
CA LEU A 341 19.10 -44.94 -31.74
C LEU A 341 20.59 -44.95 -32.11
N TYR A 342 21.45 -44.31 -31.32
CA TYR A 342 22.90 -44.34 -31.51
C TYR A 342 23.49 -45.74 -31.21
N LEU A 343 23.09 -46.36 -30.11
CA LEU A 343 23.56 -47.70 -29.71
C LEU A 343 23.02 -48.80 -30.63
N GLN A 344 21.80 -48.61 -31.17
CA GLN A 344 21.15 -49.54 -32.10
C GLN A 344 21.46 -49.21 -33.57
N SER A 345 22.17 -48.09 -33.82
CA SER A 345 22.74 -47.76 -35.12
C SER A 345 23.93 -48.67 -35.39
N ASP A 346 23.64 -49.91 -35.81
CA ASP A 346 24.50 -50.57 -36.77
C ASP A 346 24.77 -49.57 -37.90
N ASN A 347 26.03 -49.41 -38.32
CA ASN A 347 26.50 -48.40 -39.31
C ASN A 347 25.69 -48.36 -40.64
N ASN A 348 24.76 -49.30 -40.85
CA ASN A 348 23.86 -49.38 -41.99
C ASN A 348 22.45 -48.76 -41.75
N ALA A 349 22.01 -48.50 -40.52
CA ALA A 349 20.65 -48.02 -40.23
C ALA A 349 20.45 -46.51 -40.51
N VAL A 350 21.45 -45.69 -40.20
CA VAL A 350 21.42 -44.23 -40.44
C VAL A 350 21.34 -43.90 -41.94
N MET A 351 21.99 -44.71 -42.79
CA MET A 351 21.87 -44.62 -44.24
C MET A 351 20.46 -45.00 -44.75
N VAL A 352 19.72 -45.88 -44.08
CA VAL A 352 18.36 -46.26 -44.52
C VAL A 352 17.34 -45.15 -44.23
N VAL A 353 17.49 -44.40 -43.14
CA VAL A 353 16.59 -43.28 -42.80
C VAL A 353 16.86 -42.07 -43.69
N ILE A 354 18.13 -41.70 -43.90
CA ILE A 354 18.52 -40.57 -44.76
C ILE A 354 18.22 -40.89 -46.25
N ASN A 355 18.45 -42.13 -46.70
CA ASN A 355 18.20 -42.52 -48.09
C ASN A 355 16.71 -42.81 -48.39
N ARG A 356 15.86 -43.00 -47.37
CA ARG A 356 14.39 -42.94 -47.54
C ARG A 356 13.87 -41.52 -47.70
N TYR A 357 14.55 -40.52 -47.12
CA TYR A 357 14.17 -39.12 -47.26
C TYR A 357 14.50 -38.54 -48.64
N HIS A 358 15.48 -39.11 -49.37
CA HIS A 358 15.83 -38.66 -50.72
C HIS A 358 15.20 -39.45 -51.88
N LYS A 359 14.49 -40.56 -51.62
CA LYS A 359 13.84 -41.39 -52.66
C LYS A 359 12.31 -41.51 -52.54
N ARG A 360 11.66 -40.49 -52.00
CA ARG A 360 10.20 -40.30 -52.13
C ARG A 360 9.91 -38.86 -52.53
N GLY A 361 10.05 -38.60 -53.82
CA GLY A 361 9.32 -37.51 -54.45
C GLY A 361 7.82 -37.74 -54.24
N SER A 362 7.13 -36.65 -53.90
CA SER A 362 5.67 -36.55 -53.74
C SER A 362 5.06 -37.36 -52.60
N ILE A 363 4.63 -36.65 -51.56
CA ILE A 363 3.29 -36.65 -50.92
C ILE A 363 3.50 -36.01 -49.54
N PHE A 364 3.37 -34.69 -49.46
CA PHE A 364 3.15 -33.99 -48.19
C PHE A 364 1.72 -34.28 -47.74
N SER A 365 1.51 -35.41 -47.06
CA SER A 365 0.32 -35.62 -46.23
C SER A 365 0.64 -35.16 -44.81
N VAL A 366 0.44 -33.88 -44.56
CA VAL A 366 0.32 -33.34 -43.20
C VAL A 366 -0.95 -33.92 -42.56
N PRO A 367 -0.91 -34.34 -41.28
CA PRO A 367 -2.11 -34.85 -40.62
C PRO A 367 -3.03 -33.68 -40.25
N PHE A 368 -4.28 -33.79 -40.68
CA PHE A 368 -5.50 -33.22 -40.09
C PHE A 368 -5.48 -31.75 -39.60
N PHE A 369 -5.78 -30.83 -40.52
CA PHE A 369 -6.69 -29.72 -40.25
C PHE A 369 -7.86 -29.84 -41.22
N ALA A 370 -9.09 -29.92 -40.70
CA ALA A 370 -10.29 -29.92 -41.52
C ALA A 370 -10.42 -28.55 -42.20
N ARG A 371 -10.32 -28.53 -43.53
CA ARG A 371 -10.64 -27.38 -44.37
C ARG A 371 -12.07 -27.58 -44.84
N PHE A 372 -12.99 -26.74 -44.39
CA PHE A 372 -14.34 -26.69 -44.95
C PHE A 372 -14.24 -26.02 -46.32
N ASP A 373 -14.45 -26.80 -47.38
CA ASP A 373 -14.69 -26.28 -48.72
C ASP A 373 -16.20 -26.31 -48.95
N ASN A 374 -16.75 -25.13 -49.19
CA ASN A 374 -18.18 -24.89 -49.29
C ASN A 374 -18.58 -25.09 -50.75
N THR A 375 -19.15 -26.24 -51.09
CA THR A 375 -19.83 -26.41 -52.39
C THR A 375 -21.10 -27.22 -52.20
N ASP A 376 -22.18 -26.59 -52.64
CA ASP A 376 -23.55 -27.06 -52.66
C ASP A 376 -23.74 -28.31 -53.54
N GLU A 377 -24.90 -28.93 -53.33
CA GLU A 377 -25.59 -29.91 -54.18
C GLU A 377 -25.41 -31.41 -53.85
N ASN A 378 -26.36 -31.89 -53.04
CA ASN A 378 -27.14 -33.11 -53.23
C ASN A 378 -26.39 -34.39 -53.65
N LEU A 379 -26.10 -35.26 -52.69
CA LEU A 379 -26.25 -36.69 -52.91
C LEU A 379 -26.54 -37.49 -51.64
N ILE A 380 -27.58 -38.30 -51.78
CA ILE A 380 -28.24 -39.18 -50.81
C ILE A 380 -27.27 -40.25 -50.30
N ILE A 381 -27.17 -40.40 -48.98
CA ILE A 381 -26.56 -41.58 -48.35
C ILE A 381 -27.65 -42.33 -47.59
N ASP A 382 -28.11 -43.42 -48.19
CA ASP A 382 -28.84 -44.50 -47.53
C ASP A 382 -27.86 -45.28 -46.64
N GLY A 383 -28.21 -45.47 -45.36
CA GLY A 383 -27.40 -46.24 -44.43
C GLY A 383 -27.83 -46.08 -42.98
N GLN A 384 -28.80 -46.90 -42.57
CA GLN A 384 -29.36 -46.97 -41.23
C GLN A 384 -28.36 -47.41 -40.15
N SER A 385 -28.62 -46.92 -38.93
CA SER A 385 -28.36 -47.55 -37.61
C SER A 385 -26.92 -47.51 -37.06
N GLU A 386 -26.64 -47.20 -35.78
CA GLU A 386 -27.44 -46.88 -34.58
C GLU A 386 -26.65 -45.92 -33.67
N THR A 387 -27.35 -45.32 -32.71
CA THR A 387 -26.88 -44.48 -31.57
C THR A 387 -26.83 -42.97 -31.79
N GLY A 388 -28.01 -42.35 -31.68
CA GLY A 388 -28.31 -41.55 -30.49
C GLY A 388 -27.67 -40.16 -30.35
N SER A 389 -28.27 -39.18 -31.04
CA SER A 389 -28.47 -37.79 -30.59
C SER A 389 -27.22 -36.93 -30.29
N ILE A 390 -26.65 -36.30 -31.33
CA ILE A 390 -26.06 -34.97 -31.20
C ILE A 390 -27.22 -33.98 -31.08
N LEU A 391 -27.39 -33.44 -29.88
CA LEU A 391 -28.30 -32.32 -29.63
C LEU A 391 -27.79 -31.07 -30.36
N ASP A 392 -28.75 -30.44 -31.02
CA ASP A 392 -28.71 -29.19 -31.75
C ASP A 392 -28.08 -28.06 -30.90
N ILE A 393 -26.84 -27.66 -31.22
CA ILE A 393 -26.06 -26.62 -30.50
C ILE A 393 -26.67 -25.21 -30.70
N ALA A 394 -27.64 -25.04 -31.60
CA ALA A 394 -28.26 -23.76 -31.88
C ALA A 394 -29.32 -23.31 -30.85
N LYS A 395 -29.55 -24.06 -29.76
CA LYS A 395 -30.52 -23.70 -28.70
C LYS A 395 -29.94 -23.63 -27.28
N SER A 396 -28.62 -23.68 -27.10
CA SER A 396 -28.00 -23.69 -25.76
C SER A 396 -27.62 -22.31 -25.21
N PHE A 397 -28.10 -21.21 -25.80
CA PHE A 397 -27.80 -19.84 -25.35
C PHE A 397 -29.04 -18.98 -25.10
N ASP A 398 -30.19 -19.60 -24.83
CA ASP A 398 -31.34 -18.88 -24.27
C ASP A 398 -31.18 -18.75 -22.75
N ASN A 399 -30.74 -17.56 -22.33
CA ASN A 399 -30.68 -17.14 -20.93
C ASN A 399 -32.12 -16.85 -20.44
N PRO A 400 -32.65 -17.62 -19.47
CA PRO A 400 -34.08 -17.56 -19.12
C PRO A 400 -34.49 -16.34 -18.27
N MET A 401 -33.62 -15.33 -18.10
CA MET A 401 -33.93 -14.19 -17.22
C MET A 401 -34.47 -12.93 -17.92
N TYR A 402 -34.43 -12.84 -19.26
CA TYR A 402 -34.91 -11.66 -19.98
C TYR A 402 -35.52 -12.04 -21.34
N GLY A 403 -36.83 -12.33 -21.34
CA GLY A 403 -37.54 -12.54 -22.60
C GLY A 403 -38.94 -13.08 -22.44
N GLN A 404 -39.89 -12.21 -22.08
CA GLN A 404 -41.17 -12.03 -22.77
C GLN A 404 -42.12 -11.17 -21.93
N SER A 405 -42.32 -9.94 -22.39
CA SER A 405 -43.45 -9.10 -22.08
C SER A 405 -44.73 -9.75 -22.64
N THR A 406 -45.54 -10.32 -21.75
CA THR A 406 -46.93 -10.66 -22.05
C THR A 406 -47.84 -9.61 -21.41
N SER A 407 -48.43 -8.82 -22.30
CA SER A 407 -49.56 -7.94 -22.02
C SER A 407 -50.76 -8.77 -21.55
N THR A 408 -51.31 -8.43 -20.38
CA THR A 408 -52.70 -8.77 -20.06
C THR A 408 -53.35 -7.62 -19.31
N GLN A 409 -54.41 -7.09 -19.91
CA GLN A 409 -55.34 -6.12 -19.34
C GLN A 409 -56.31 -6.79 -18.35
N HIS A 410 -57.02 -5.96 -17.57
CA HIS A 410 -58.06 -6.21 -16.56
C HIS A 410 -57.53 -6.52 -15.15
N GLU A 411 -57.97 -5.88 -14.06
CA GLU A 411 -59.23 -5.19 -13.71
C GLU A 411 -58.99 -4.25 -12.51
N ASN A 412 -59.72 -3.12 -12.43
CA ASN A 412 -59.83 -2.32 -11.20
C ASN A 412 -60.75 -3.04 -10.20
N PRO A 413 -60.56 -2.80 -8.89
CA PRO A 413 -61.65 -2.09 -8.20
C PRO A 413 -61.19 -0.97 -7.26
N VAL A 414 -62.10 -0.01 -7.17
CA VAL A 414 -62.23 1.14 -6.28
C VAL A 414 -62.29 0.71 -4.81
N TYR A 415 -61.68 1.49 -3.88
CA TYR A 415 -62.32 2.03 -2.66
C TYR A 415 -61.40 2.99 -1.86
N GLU A 416 -61.97 4.17 -1.51
CA GLU A 416 -61.76 5.13 -0.39
C GLU A 416 -60.34 5.54 0.02
N ASP A 417 -59.92 6.80 -0.18
CA ASP A 417 -60.25 8.07 0.53
C ASP A 417 -59.85 8.08 2.02
N ASP A 418 -58.73 8.76 2.33
CA ASP A 418 -58.60 9.63 3.49
C ASP A 418 -57.27 10.44 3.47
N GLY A 419 -57.39 11.77 3.51
CA GLY A 419 -56.60 12.63 4.40
C GLY A 419 -55.16 13.08 4.04
N GLN A 420 -55.06 14.30 3.48
CA GLN A 420 -54.14 15.43 3.84
C GLN A 420 -53.05 15.18 4.92
N SER A 421 -51.80 15.68 4.89
CA SER A 421 -51.04 16.69 4.12
C SER A 421 -49.54 16.65 4.59
N PRO A 422 -48.61 17.56 4.22
CA PRO A 422 -47.48 17.29 3.33
C PRO A 422 -46.09 17.24 4.02
N ARG A 423 -45.13 16.59 3.36
CA ARG A 423 -43.68 16.77 3.59
C ARG A 423 -43.06 17.58 2.44
N PRO A 424 -42.00 18.37 2.71
CA PRO A 424 -41.45 19.31 1.76
C PRO A 424 -40.59 18.62 0.69
N SER A 425 -40.66 19.21 -0.50
CA SER A 425 -39.99 18.85 -1.74
C SER A 425 -38.46 18.95 -1.65
N THR A 426 -37.80 17.86 -2.00
CA THR A 426 -36.39 17.79 -2.39
C THR A 426 -36.29 18.23 -3.85
N GLU A 427 -35.64 19.35 -4.12
CA GLU A 427 -35.25 19.75 -5.48
C GLU A 427 -33.88 19.13 -5.76
N VAL A 428 -33.88 18.10 -6.61
CA VAL A 428 -32.70 17.44 -7.14
C VAL A 428 -32.38 18.14 -8.45
N THR A 429 -31.37 19.00 -8.45
CA THR A 429 -30.73 19.46 -9.69
C THR A 429 -29.74 18.40 -10.15
N GLU A 430 -30.11 17.74 -11.25
CA GLU A 430 -29.23 16.95 -12.10
C GLU A 430 -28.08 17.84 -12.59
N HIS A 431 -26.84 17.44 -12.29
CA HIS A 431 -25.66 17.96 -12.97
C HIS A 431 -25.14 16.87 -13.90
N GLU A 432 -25.30 17.13 -15.19
CA GLU A 432 -24.81 16.31 -16.29
C GLU A 432 -23.28 16.32 -16.33
N ASN A 433 -22.71 15.12 -16.48
CA ASN A 433 -21.31 14.89 -16.83
C ASN A 433 -21.11 15.13 -18.33
N PRO A 434 -20.16 15.97 -18.76
CA PRO A 434 -19.60 15.89 -20.09
C PRO A 434 -18.36 14.97 -20.11
N LEU A 435 -18.49 13.88 -20.87
CA LEU A 435 -17.42 13.00 -21.33
C LEU A 435 -16.42 13.74 -22.24
N TYR A 436 -15.15 13.38 -22.09
CA TYR A 436 -14.04 13.31 -23.05
C TYR A 436 -14.14 14.02 -24.41
N GLU A 437 -13.17 14.89 -24.68
CA GLU A 437 -12.53 15.02 -25.99
C GLU A 437 -11.02 14.79 -25.83
N VAL A 438 -10.51 13.85 -26.64
CA VAL A 438 -9.10 13.58 -26.88
C VAL A 438 -8.82 14.16 -28.26
N GLU A 439 -7.93 15.15 -28.36
CA GLU A 439 -7.39 15.62 -29.64
C GLU A 439 -5.94 15.13 -29.81
N GLU A 440 -5.64 14.78 -31.06
CA GLU A 440 -4.42 14.16 -31.59
C GLU A 440 -3.16 15.04 -31.55
#